data_AF-A0AAN8RHJ1-F1
#
_entry.id   AF-A0AAN8RHJ1-F1
#
_cell.length_a   1.000
_cell.length_b   1.000
_cell.length_c   1.000
_cell.angle_alpha   90.00
_cell.angle_beta   90.00
_cell.angle_gamma   90.00
#
_symmetry.space_group_name_H-M   'P 1'
#
loop_
_entity.id
_entity.type
_entity.pdbx_description
1 polymer ?
#
loop_
_entity_poly.entity_id
_entity_poly.type
_entity_poly.pdbx_seq_one_letter_code
_entity_poly.pdbx_strand_id
1 'polypeptide(L)'
;MSNMAIFTESVRKTITAFDYEPNGTWSFHDYTGNGTADLIYIKTKDTGSGCVEVHIATSESNYEEFALQIPTVFVIENEPPENGTFLMGHFSGDYRPDLIFIKTKNTDTHCVEVHVASASSDYQEFFLQTPSVFTETGANLGTWTMADFNGDGTLDLIYIRTRSIMSGCPIIWVAGGANEFQKKIYDRQMGVQTTGEGQWTFTRNPVSNKLDFVWVNTGFTASGTVEVFMLPGASGYQRWSAAFQSAFNTNYYEHPKSSVIVAKYNEDCPFCLVQVKWGDTTFMTTELEVLKVWDYAIRPM
;
A
#
# COMPACT_ATOMS: atom_id res chain seq x y z
N MET A 1 27.51 10.94 -11.28
CA MET A 1 26.31 10.82 -10.43
C MET A 1 25.93 12.23 -10.02
N SER A 2 24.92 12.84 -10.62
CA SER A 2 24.34 14.05 -10.04
C SER A 2 23.53 13.61 -8.84
N ASN A 3 23.85 14.13 -7.65
CA ASN A 3 23.05 13.92 -6.46
C ASN A 3 21.67 14.54 -6.71
N MET A 4 20.64 13.72 -6.97
CA MET A 4 19.24 14.15 -6.83
C MET A 4 19.06 14.46 -5.34
N ALA A 5 18.92 15.74 -5.00
CA ALA A 5 18.59 16.14 -3.64
C ALA A 5 17.09 15.91 -3.44
N ILE A 6 16.76 14.85 -2.72
CA ILE A 6 15.39 14.59 -2.30
C ILE A 6 15.10 15.44 -1.06
N PHE A 7 13.96 16.10 -1.04
CA PHE A 7 13.50 16.81 0.15
C PHE A 7 12.05 16.43 0.47
N THR A 8 11.71 16.53 1.76
CA THR A 8 10.38 16.24 2.27
C THR A 8 9.75 17.49 2.87
N GLU A 9 8.46 17.67 2.68
CA GLU A 9 7.68 18.78 3.24
C GLU A 9 6.45 18.25 3.95
N SER A 10 6.26 18.63 5.22
CA SER A 10 5.02 18.34 5.95
C SER A 10 3.93 19.28 5.45
N VAL A 11 2.93 18.69 4.79
CA VAL A 11 1.81 19.43 4.18
C VAL A 11 0.51 19.25 4.95
N ARG A 12 0.48 18.31 5.90
CA ARG A 12 -0.68 18.01 6.71
C ARG A 12 -0.25 17.37 8.03
N LYS A 13 -0.83 17.84 9.13
CA LYS A 13 -0.74 17.19 10.44
C LYS A 13 -2.04 17.47 11.19
N THR A 14 -2.77 16.43 11.56
CA THR A 14 -4.10 16.58 12.17
C THR A 14 -4.50 15.35 12.99
N ILE A 15 -5.43 15.55 13.93
CA ILE A 15 -6.20 14.45 14.51
C ILE A 15 -7.33 14.15 13.52
N THR A 16 -7.59 12.87 13.30
CA THR A 16 -8.60 12.40 12.34
C THR A 16 -9.90 12.05 13.03
N ALA A 17 -10.94 11.75 12.25
CA ALA A 17 -12.21 11.21 12.72
C ALA A 17 -12.09 9.82 13.39
N PHE A 18 -10.94 9.16 13.24
CA PHE A 18 -10.71 7.82 13.76
C PHE A 18 -10.22 7.83 15.21
N ASP A 19 -10.72 6.85 15.97
CA ASP A 19 -10.27 6.58 17.34
C ASP A 19 -9.04 5.62 17.33
N TYR A 20 -8.90 4.77 18.35
CA TYR A 20 -7.91 3.68 18.40
C TYR A 20 -8.31 2.51 17.49
N GLU A 21 -7.56 2.30 16.39
CA GLU A 21 -7.94 1.34 15.34
C GLU A 21 -6.86 0.26 15.04
N PRO A 22 -6.68 -0.74 15.92
CA PRO A 22 -5.63 -1.76 15.77
C PRO A 22 -5.99 -2.97 14.89
N ASN A 23 -7.21 -3.01 14.36
CA ASN A 23 -7.88 -4.21 13.86
C ASN A 23 -8.03 -4.26 12.33
N GLY A 24 -7.14 -3.57 11.64
CA GLY A 24 -7.29 -3.32 10.21
C GLY A 24 -6.01 -2.78 9.60
N THR A 25 -6.14 -2.33 8.36
CA THR A 25 -5.04 -1.71 7.63
C THR A 25 -5.45 -0.35 7.09
N TRP A 26 -4.47 0.52 6.95
CA TRP A 26 -4.66 1.88 6.44
C TRP A 26 -4.31 1.95 4.96
N SER A 27 -5.09 2.72 4.22
CA SER A 27 -4.86 3.05 2.82
C SER A 27 -5.11 4.53 2.59
N PHE A 28 -4.62 5.04 1.45
CA PHE A 28 -4.64 6.46 1.15
C PHE A 28 -4.87 6.67 -0.34
N HIS A 29 -6.09 7.03 -0.72
CA HIS A 29 -6.54 7.13 -2.10
C HIS A 29 -7.60 8.23 -2.23
N ASP A 30 -7.67 8.88 -3.39
CA ASP A 30 -8.71 9.88 -3.66
C ASP A 30 -10.06 9.18 -3.89
N TYR A 31 -10.86 9.11 -2.82
CA TYR A 31 -12.18 8.48 -2.84
C TYR A 31 -13.26 9.48 -3.25
N THR A 32 -13.16 10.73 -2.80
CA THR A 32 -14.17 11.78 -3.03
C THR A 32 -14.13 12.38 -4.42
N GLY A 33 -12.94 12.42 -5.01
CA GLY A 33 -12.69 12.92 -6.33
C GLY A 33 -12.32 14.37 -6.48
N ASN A 34 -11.75 14.89 -5.41
CA ASN A 34 -11.28 16.26 -5.33
C ASN A 34 -9.80 16.42 -5.75
N GLY A 35 -9.14 15.33 -6.17
CA GLY A 35 -7.72 15.32 -6.55
C GLY A 35 -6.75 15.25 -5.36
N THR A 36 -7.25 15.07 -4.14
CA THR A 36 -6.47 14.88 -2.91
C THR A 36 -6.87 13.59 -2.23
N ALA A 37 -5.90 12.73 -1.93
CA ALA A 37 -6.19 11.44 -1.33
C ALA A 37 -6.82 11.54 0.07
N ASP A 38 -7.81 10.69 0.31
CA ASP A 38 -8.56 10.53 1.54
C ASP A 38 -7.95 9.39 2.39
N LEU A 39 -8.18 9.42 3.71
CA LEU A 39 -7.70 8.38 4.62
C LEU A 39 -8.73 7.26 4.70
N ILE A 40 -8.32 6.05 4.33
CA ILE A 40 -9.17 4.87 4.29
C ILE A 40 -8.67 3.86 5.34
N TYR A 41 -9.59 3.32 6.13
CA TYR A 41 -9.34 2.22 7.04
C TYR A 41 -10.16 1.01 6.63
N ILE A 42 -9.48 -0.12 6.44
CA ILE A 42 -10.10 -1.41 6.14
C ILE A 42 -10.05 -2.23 7.43
N LYS A 43 -11.17 -2.27 8.14
CA LYS A 43 -11.32 -2.99 9.40
C LYS A 43 -11.66 -4.45 9.12
N THR A 44 -10.88 -5.36 9.68
CA THR A 44 -10.95 -6.79 9.36
C THR A 44 -11.11 -7.69 10.58
N LYS A 45 -10.99 -7.12 11.79
CA LYS A 45 -11.19 -7.79 13.07
C LYS A 45 -12.07 -6.95 13.97
N ASP A 46 -12.77 -7.61 14.89
CA ASP A 46 -13.69 -6.97 15.84
C ASP A 46 -14.63 -5.95 15.17
N THR A 47 -15.12 -6.30 13.98
CA THR A 47 -16.09 -5.52 13.20
C THR A 47 -17.47 -5.68 13.80
N GLY A 48 -18.26 -4.60 13.83
CA GLY A 48 -19.62 -4.64 14.37
C GLY A 48 -20.60 -5.41 13.48
N SER A 49 -20.29 -5.55 12.19
CA SER A 49 -21.14 -6.17 11.18
C SER A 49 -20.88 -7.66 10.92
N GLY A 50 -19.77 -8.22 11.41
CA GLY A 50 -19.29 -9.55 11.02
C GLY A 50 -18.71 -9.63 9.60
N CYS A 51 -18.61 -8.50 8.91
CA CYS A 51 -17.99 -8.35 7.60
C CYS A 51 -16.81 -7.38 7.70
N VAL A 52 -15.89 -7.42 6.72
CA VAL A 52 -14.89 -6.36 6.56
C VAL A 52 -15.62 -5.03 6.38
N GLU A 53 -15.19 -4.01 7.09
CA GLU A 53 -15.77 -2.66 7.07
C GLU A 53 -14.78 -1.68 6.44
N VAL A 54 -15.28 -0.77 5.60
CA VAL A 54 -14.50 0.32 5.00
C VAL A 54 -14.97 1.63 5.61
N HIS A 55 -14.02 2.38 6.16
CA HIS A 55 -14.23 3.70 6.76
C HIS A 55 -13.35 4.71 6.04
N ILE A 56 -13.90 5.87 5.69
CA ILE A 56 -13.21 6.87 4.87
C ILE A 56 -13.38 8.25 5.49
N ALA A 57 -12.27 8.88 5.87
CA ALA A 57 -12.22 10.26 6.33
C ALA A 57 -11.61 11.16 5.25
N THR A 58 -12.27 12.28 4.95
CA THR A 58 -11.98 13.04 3.72
C THR A 58 -10.89 14.09 3.91
N SER A 59 -10.10 14.31 2.88
CA SER A 59 -9.14 15.41 2.83
C SER A 59 -9.81 16.79 2.89
N GLU A 60 -11.02 16.94 2.34
CA GLU A 60 -11.81 18.19 2.37
C GLU A 60 -12.19 18.62 3.78
N SER A 61 -12.48 17.65 4.66
CA SER A 61 -12.81 17.87 6.07
C SER A 61 -11.56 17.96 6.96
N ASN A 62 -10.35 18.05 6.38
CA ASN A 62 -9.10 17.89 7.12
C ASN A 62 -9.03 16.53 7.87
N TYR A 63 -9.63 15.49 7.28
CA TYR A 63 -9.75 14.13 7.82
C TYR A 63 -10.54 14.04 9.14
N GLU A 64 -11.32 15.08 9.48
CA GLU A 64 -12.08 15.17 10.73
C GLU A 64 -13.51 14.63 10.60
N GLU A 65 -13.98 14.36 9.38
CA GLU A 65 -15.30 13.80 9.12
C GLU A 65 -15.24 12.55 8.23
N PHE A 66 -16.11 11.59 8.54
CA PHE A 66 -16.30 10.39 7.71
C PHE A 66 -17.23 10.67 6.53
N ALA A 67 -16.78 10.37 5.31
CA ALA A 67 -17.64 10.28 4.13
C ALA A 67 -18.37 8.94 4.04
N LEU A 68 -17.76 7.86 4.53
CA LEU A 68 -18.28 6.51 4.42
C LEU A 68 -17.87 5.68 5.63
N GLN A 69 -18.80 4.87 6.15
CA GLN A 69 -18.54 3.82 7.14
C GLN A 69 -19.55 2.69 6.91
N ILE A 70 -19.16 1.64 6.20
CA ILE A 70 -20.09 0.57 5.80
C ILE A 70 -19.43 -0.81 5.87
N PRO A 71 -20.21 -1.87 6.12
CA PRO A 71 -19.77 -3.25 5.86
C PRO A 71 -19.61 -3.48 4.36
N THR A 72 -18.90 -4.55 4.00
CA THR A 72 -18.67 -4.97 2.61
C THR A 72 -19.17 -6.40 2.40
N VAL A 73 -19.12 -6.88 1.15
CA VAL A 73 -19.47 -8.26 0.79
C VAL A 73 -18.55 -9.34 1.42
N PHE A 74 -17.42 -8.94 2.00
CA PHE A 74 -16.45 -9.88 2.61
C PHE A 74 -16.85 -10.25 4.04
N VAL A 75 -17.44 -11.44 4.23
CA VAL A 75 -17.79 -11.97 5.55
C VAL A 75 -16.55 -12.53 6.27
N ILE A 76 -16.27 -12.08 7.49
CA ILE A 76 -15.08 -12.49 8.27
C ILE A 76 -15.17 -13.95 8.73
N GLU A 77 -16.38 -14.46 8.97
CA GLU A 77 -16.59 -15.85 9.38
C GLU A 77 -16.17 -16.86 8.30
N ASN A 78 -16.26 -16.48 7.02
CA ASN A 78 -15.88 -17.33 5.90
C ASN A 78 -14.42 -17.12 5.47
N GLU A 79 -13.85 -15.93 5.72
CA GLU A 79 -12.49 -15.57 5.30
C GLU A 79 -11.72 -14.86 6.42
N PRO A 80 -10.95 -15.62 7.23
CA PRO A 80 -10.04 -15.04 8.21
C PRO A 80 -9.11 -14.01 7.54
N PRO A 81 -8.94 -12.80 8.08
CA PRO A 81 -8.11 -11.78 7.46
C PRO A 81 -6.64 -12.15 7.35
N GLU A 82 -6.16 -13.10 8.18
CA GLU A 82 -4.84 -13.71 8.05
C GLU A 82 -4.66 -14.62 6.83
N ASN A 83 -5.73 -14.94 6.10
CA ASN A 83 -5.65 -15.74 4.88
C ASN A 83 -5.20 -14.93 3.67
N GLY A 84 -5.09 -13.61 3.78
CA GLY A 84 -4.73 -12.78 2.63
C GLY A 84 -4.33 -11.37 3.00
N THR A 85 -4.47 -10.47 2.03
CA THR A 85 -4.15 -9.05 2.16
C THR A 85 -5.25 -8.24 1.52
N PHE A 86 -5.80 -7.29 2.27
CA PHE A 86 -6.72 -6.29 1.75
C PHE A 86 -5.96 -5.02 1.32
N LEU A 87 -6.37 -4.42 0.22
CA LEU A 87 -5.86 -3.15 -0.26
C LEU A 87 -6.95 -2.40 -1.06
N MET A 88 -6.72 -1.12 -1.29
CA MET A 88 -7.55 -0.30 -2.18
C MET A 88 -6.84 -0.10 -3.52
N GLY A 89 -7.59 -0.04 -4.62
CA GLY A 89 -7.04 0.30 -5.93
C GLY A 89 -8.11 0.46 -6.99
N HIS A 90 -7.85 1.27 -8.03
CA HIS A 90 -8.77 1.43 -9.16
C HIS A 90 -8.67 0.22 -10.08
N PHE A 91 -9.64 -0.69 -10.01
CA PHE A 91 -9.64 -1.95 -10.76
C PHE A 91 -10.76 -2.00 -11.81
N SER A 92 -11.97 -1.61 -11.42
CA SER A 92 -13.19 -1.64 -12.23
C SER A 92 -13.30 -0.45 -13.20
N GLY A 93 -12.35 0.50 -13.15
CA GLY A 93 -12.39 1.75 -13.89
C GLY A 93 -13.25 2.84 -13.23
N ASP A 94 -13.78 2.58 -12.04
CA ASP A 94 -14.48 3.56 -11.23
C ASP A 94 -13.55 4.69 -10.78
N TYR A 95 -14.14 5.88 -10.64
CA TYR A 95 -13.44 7.01 -10.03
C TYR A 95 -12.97 6.67 -8.61
N ARG A 96 -13.81 5.96 -7.84
CA ARG A 96 -13.52 5.57 -6.47
C ARG A 96 -12.67 4.28 -6.47
N PRO A 97 -11.71 4.12 -5.55
CA PRO A 97 -10.91 2.91 -5.48
C PRO A 97 -11.76 1.72 -5.02
N ASP A 98 -11.60 0.57 -5.65
CA ASP A 98 -12.26 -0.69 -5.27
C ASP A 98 -11.56 -1.32 -4.05
N LEU A 99 -12.27 -2.18 -3.33
CA LEU A 99 -11.70 -3.00 -2.27
C LEU A 99 -11.24 -4.34 -2.85
N ILE A 100 -9.95 -4.64 -2.70
CA ILE A 100 -9.32 -5.84 -3.27
C ILE A 100 -8.82 -6.74 -2.14
N PHE A 101 -9.16 -8.01 -2.21
CA PHE A 101 -8.63 -9.07 -1.36
C PHE A 101 -7.78 -10.04 -2.17
N ILE A 102 -6.50 -10.13 -1.80
CA ILE A 102 -5.58 -11.13 -2.33
C ILE A 102 -5.56 -12.29 -1.33
N LYS A 103 -6.32 -13.35 -1.62
CA LYS A 103 -6.44 -14.53 -0.79
C LYS A 103 -5.30 -15.49 -1.09
N THR A 104 -4.54 -15.84 -0.07
CA THR A 104 -3.27 -16.59 -0.17
C THR A 104 -3.27 -17.90 0.62
N LYS A 105 -4.37 -18.21 1.31
CA LYS A 105 -4.52 -19.40 2.12
C LYS A 105 -5.96 -19.89 2.11
N ASN A 106 -6.15 -21.20 2.23
CA ASN A 106 -7.47 -21.87 2.22
C ASN A 106 -8.26 -21.48 0.96
N THR A 107 -7.55 -21.43 -0.17
CA THR A 107 -8.11 -21.09 -1.47
C THR A 107 -8.79 -22.34 -2.06
N ASP A 108 -9.94 -22.15 -2.70
CA ASP A 108 -10.68 -23.28 -3.29
C ASP A 108 -9.94 -23.84 -4.52
N THR A 109 -9.14 -22.98 -5.16
CA THR A 109 -8.37 -23.30 -6.37
C THR A 109 -6.95 -23.80 -6.11
N HIS A 110 -6.50 -23.80 -4.84
CA HIS A 110 -5.11 -24.02 -4.45
C HIS A 110 -4.10 -23.03 -5.08
N CYS A 111 -4.62 -21.92 -5.60
CA CYS A 111 -3.90 -20.81 -6.19
C CYS A 111 -4.23 -19.54 -5.42
N VAL A 112 -3.36 -18.54 -5.47
CA VAL A 112 -3.67 -17.22 -4.92
C VAL A 112 -4.84 -16.65 -5.70
N GLU A 113 -5.93 -16.28 -5.01
CA GLU A 113 -7.17 -15.77 -5.59
C GLU A 113 -7.25 -14.25 -5.40
N VAL A 114 -7.74 -13.55 -6.42
CA VAL A 114 -8.01 -12.11 -6.36
C VAL A 114 -9.51 -11.90 -6.38
N HIS A 115 -10.01 -11.22 -5.35
CA HIS A 115 -11.42 -10.84 -5.21
C HIS A 115 -11.50 -9.32 -5.17
N VAL A 116 -12.37 -8.73 -6.00
CA VAL A 116 -12.55 -7.28 -6.12
C VAL A 116 -14.00 -6.96 -5.82
N ALA A 117 -14.27 -6.18 -4.77
CA ALA A 117 -15.58 -5.62 -4.50
C ALA A 117 -15.63 -4.18 -5.06
N SER A 118 -16.59 -3.89 -5.94
CA SER A 118 -16.58 -2.63 -6.67
C SER A 118 -16.98 -1.45 -5.80
N ALA A 119 -16.30 -0.31 -5.99
CA ALA A 119 -16.70 0.91 -5.34
C ALA A 119 -18.06 1.43 -5.85
N SER A 120 -18.41 1.22 -7.13
CA SER A 120 -19.73 1.57 -7.68
C SER A 120 -20.92 0.83 -7.03
N SER A 121 -20.69 -0.36 -6.46
CA SER A 121 -21.70 -1.09 -5.67
C SER A 121 -21.67 -0.75 -4.18
N ASP A 122 -20.89 0.26 -3.77
CA ASP A 122 -20.53 0.53 -2.38
C ASP A 122 -19.98 -0.73 -1.69
N TYR A 123 -19.13 -1.48 -2.40
CA TYR A 123 -18.47 -2.72 -1.97
C TYR A 123 -19.44 -3.86 -1.59
N GLN A 124 -20.68 -3.83 -2.07
CA GLN A 124 -21.69 -4.85 -1.79
C GLN A 124 -21.68 -6.00 -2.82
N GLU A 125 -21.02 -5.84 -3.96
CA GLU A 125 -20.94 -6.85 -5.01
C GLU A 125 -19.49 -7.09 -5.46
N PHE A 126 -19.19 -8.35 -5.78
CA PHE A 126 -17.93 -8.71 -6.41
C PHE A 126 -17.95 -8.33 -7.90
N PHE A 127 -16.99 -7.51 -8.31
CA PHE A 127 -16.67 -7.25 -9.70
C PHE A 127 -15.88 -8.38 -10.34
N LEU A 128 -14.93 -8.95 -9.59
CA LEU A 128 -14.05 -10.03 -10.06
C LEU A 128 -13.77 -11.01 -8.92
N GLN A 129 -13.76 -12.30 -9.24
CA GLN A 129 -13.23 -13.36 -8.39
C GLN A 129 -12.51 -14.36 -9.30
N THR A 130 -11.20 -14.47 -9.20
CA THR A 130 -10.42 -15.34 -10.10
C THR A 130 -9.17 -15.88 -9.42
N PRO A 131 -8.76 -17.14 -9.66
CA PRO A 131 -7.43 -17.60 -9.28
C PRO A 131 -6.37 -16.82 -10.07
N SER A 132 -5.13 -16.85 -9.61
CA SER A 132 -3.97 -16.39 -10.37
C SER A 132 -3.09 -17.56 -10.78
N VAL A 133 -2.07 -17.28 -11.59
CA VAL A 133 -1.01 -18.23 -11.96
C VAL A 133 -0.13 -18.66 -10.77
N PHE A 134 -0.28 -18.04 -9.60
CA PHE A 134 0.53 -18.33 -8.43
C PHE A 134 -0.11 -19.38 -7.52
N THR A 135 0.66 -20.37 -7.10
CA THR A 135 0.20 -21.40 -6.16
C THR A 135 0.07 -20.86 -4.75
N GLU A 136 -0.85 -21.40 -3.95
CA GLU A 136 -0.97 -21.12 -2.51
C GLU A 136 0.33 -21.46 -1.75
N THR A 137 1.05 -22.49 -2.21
CA THR A 137 2.31 -22.93 -1.59
C THR A 137 3.38 -21.85 -1.69
N GLY A 138 3.80 -21.35 -0.53
CA GLY A 138 4.83 -20.31 -0.41
C GLY A 138 4.31 -18.89 -0.62
N ALA A 139 3.02 -18.68 -0.86
CA ALA A 139 2.43 -17.35 -1.01
C ALA A 139 2.63 -16.49 0.26
N ASN A 140 2.78 -17.11 1.42
CA ASN A 140 3.08 -16.43 2.67
C ASN A 140 4.54 -15.98 2.82
N LEU A 141 5.48 -16.33 1.94
CA LEU A 141 6.92 -16.04 2.09
C LEU A 141 7.33 -14.61 1.68
N GLY A 142 6.38 -13.71 1.49
CA GLY A 142 6.60 -12.40 0.94
C GLY A 142 5.41 -11.48 1.14
N THR A 143 5.38 -10.41 0.36
CA THR A 143 4.32 -9.39 0.37
C THR A 143 3.58 -9.40 -0.96
N TRP A 144 2.26 -9.28 -0.88
CA TRP A 144 1.37 -9.13 -2.03
C TRP A 144 0.88 -7.70 -2.13
N THR A 145 0.72 -7.23 -3.36
CA THR A 145 0.28 -5.87 -3.68
C THR A 145 -0.07 -5.79 -5.16
N MET A 146 -0.58 -4.64 -5.60
CA MET A 146 -0.98 -4.43 -6.98
C MET A 146 -0.57 -3.06 -7.48
N ALA A 147 -0.14 -3.02 -8.72
CA ALA A 147 0.14 -1.81 -9.47
C ALA A 147 0.11 -2.15 -10.96
N ASP A 148 -0.16 -1.16 -11.81
CA ASP A 148 0.07 -1.31 -13.25
C ASP A 148 1.59 -1.43 -13.49
N PHE A 149 2.10 -2.65 -13.62
CA PHE A 149 3.55 -2.89 -13.66
C PHE A 149 4.10 -2.65 -15.07
N ASN A 150 3.34 -3.04 -16.09
CA ASN A 150 3.76 -2.99 -17.49
C ASN A 150 3.31 -1.71 -18.23
N GLY A 151 2.47 -0.87 -17.63
CA GLY A 151 1.96 0.36 -18.23
C GLY A 151 0.76 0.16 -19.15
N ASP A 152 0.02 -0.95 -19.02
CA ASP A 152 -1.15 -1.26 -19.85
C ASP A 152 -2.46 -0.66 -19.32
N GLY A 153 -2.41 0.00 -18.17
CA GLY A 153 -3.57 0.64 -17.54
C GLY A 153 -4.42 -0.30 -16.69
N THR A 154 -4.03 -1.57 -16.56
CA THR A 154 -4.67 -2.53 -15.63
C THR A 154 -3.79 -2.77 -14.43
N LEU A 155 -4.40 -3.02 -13.26
CA LEU A 155 -3.62 -3.41 -12.08
C LEU A 155 -3.10 -4.84 -12.26
N ASP A 156 -1.78 -5.01 -12.16
CA ASP A 156 -1.11 -6.31 -12.14
C ASP A 156 -0.96 -6.82 -10.70
N LEU A 157 -0.98 -8.14 -10.51
CA LEU A 157 -0.74 -8.78 -9.21
C LEU A 157 0.77 -8.97 -9.00
N ILE A 158 1.32 -8.30 -7.99
CA ILE A 158 2.75 -8.29 -7.69
C ILE A 158 3.01 -9.06 -6.40
N TYR A 159 3.93 -10.03 -6.48
CA TYR A 159 4.46 -10.75 -5.34
C TYR A 159 5.94 -10.45 -5.15
N ILE A 160 6.30 -10.03 -3.94
CA ILE A 160 7.68 -9.76 -3.54
C ILE A 160 8.07 -10.76 -2.48
N ARG A 161 8.74 -11.84 -2.90
CA ARG A 161 9.26 -12.86 -1.98
C ARG A 161 10.50 -12.33 -1.29
N THR A 162 10.50 -12.35 0.03
CA THR A 162 11.62 -11.88 0.87
C THR A 162 12.18 -12.97 1.77
N ARG A 163 11.43 -14.06 1.97
CA ARG A 163 11.81 -15.16 2.86
C ARG A 163 12.15 -16.44 2.11
N SER A 164 12.98 -17.26 2.76
CA SER A 164 13.50 -18.52 2.22
C SER A 164 14.19 -18.32 0.86
N ILE A 165 15.09 -17.33 0.80
CA ILE A 165 15.94 -17.00 -0.36
C ILE A 165 17.40 -16.98 0.09
N MET A 166 18.23 -17.85 -0.51
CA MET A 166 19.63 -18.03 -0.09
C MET A 166 20.49 -16.76 -0.28
N SER A 167 20.22 -15.96 -1.32
CA SER A 167 20.97 -14.73 -1.60
C SER A 167 20.65 -13.56 -0.68
N GLY A 168 19.51 -13.62 0.03
CA GLY A 168 18.93 -12.49 0.76
C GLY A 168 18.35 -11.38 -0.14
N CYS A 169 18.47 -11.48 -1.47
CA CYS A 169 17.86 -10.51 -2.39
C CYS A 169 16.43 -10.94 -2.75
N PRO A 170 15.42 -10.08 -2.60
CA PRO A 170 14.04 -10.43 -2.91
C PRO A 170 13.82 -10.85 -4.37
N ILE A 171 12.75 -11.61 -4.61
CA ILE A 171 12.31 -12.01 -5.96
C ILE A 171 10.98 -11.34 -6.25
N ILE A 172 10.88 -10.72 -7.42
CA ILE A 172 9.65 -10.11 -7.93
C ILE A 172 9.01 -11.07 -8.92
N TRP A 173 7.77 -11.46 -8.65
CA TRP A 173 6.89 -12.11 -9.62
C TRP A 173 5.69 -11.22 -9.90
N VAL A 174 5.29 -11.12 -11.16
CA VAL A 174 4.12 -10.32 -11.57
C VAL A 174 3.23 -11.14 -12.48
N ALA A 175 1.94 -11.20 -12.15
CA ALA A 175 0.90 -11.75 -13.02
C ALA A 175 0.09 -10.61 -13.64
N GLY A 176 -0.11 -10.68 -14.96
CA GLY A 176 -0.69 -9.58 -15.72
C GLY A 176 -2.19 -9.43 -15.51
N GLY A 177 -2.66 -8.23 -15.15
CA GLY A 177 -4.06 -7.88 -14.95
C GLY A 177 -4.89 -8.00 -16.23
N ALA A 178 -4.34 -7.57 -17.37
CA ALA A 178 -4.96 -7.73 -18.69
C ALA A 178 -5.18 -9.20 -19.13
N ASN A 179 -4.62 -10.16 -18.40
CA ASN A 179 -4.85 -11.60 -18.61
C ASN A 179 -5.53 -12.24 -17.39
N GLU A 180 -6.27 -11.46 -16.58
CA GLU A 180 -6.93 -11.89 -15.35
C GLU A 180 -6.00 -12.69 -14.43
N PHE A 181 -4.74 -12.24 -14.33
CA PHE A 181 -3.67 -12.86 -13.55
C PHE A 181 -3.30 -14.31 -13.93
N GLN A 182 -3.77 -14.81 -15.08
CA GLN A 182 -3.49 -16.18 -15.56
C GLN A 182 -2.09 -16.34 -16.16
N LYS A 183 -1.33 -15.25 -16.30
CA LYS A 183 -0.01 -15.27 -16.93
C LYS A 183 1.00 -14.48 -16.12
N LYS A 184 2.12 -15.14 -15.78
CA LYS A 184 3.29 -14.47 -15.22
C LYS A 184 3.98 -13.65 -16.32
N ILE A 185 4.00 -12.33 -16.16
CA ILE A 185 4.60 -11.37 -17.10
C ILE A 185 5.99 -10.90 -16.67
N TYR A 186 6.34 -11.12 -15.40
CA TYR A 186 7.66 -10.78 -14.88
C TYR A 186 8.12 -11.78 -13.81
N ASP A 187 9.41 -12.13 -13.86
CA ASP A 187 10.09 -12.96 -12.88
C ASP A 187 11.57 -12.57 -12.84
N ARG A 188 11.99 -11.91 -11.75
CA ARG A 188 13.39 -11.53 -11.59
C ARG A 188 13.77 -11.37 -10.12
N GLN A 189 14.98 -11.81 -9.79
CA GLN A 189 15.62 -11.48 -8.52
C GLN A 189 16.17 -10.05 -8.55
N MET A 190 15.90 -9.29 -7.48
CA MET A 190 16.45 -7.96 -7.29
C MET A 190 17.97 -8.03 -7.10
N GLY A 191 18.67 -6.98 -7.52
CA GLY A 191 20.11 -6.82 -7.28
C GLY A 191 20.46 -6.21 -5.92
N VAL A 192 19.44 -6.04 -5.05
CA VAL A 192 19.57 -5.40 -3.75
C VAL A 192 19.00 -6.28 -2.64
N GLN A 193 19.57 -6.15 -1.45
CA GLN A 193 19.02 -6.72 -0.23
C GLN A 193 18.21 -5.64 0.50
N THR A 194 17.18 -6.07 1.22
CA THR A 194 16.47 -5.23 2.19
C THR A 194 16.92 -5.62 3.59
N THR A 195 17.17 -4.63 4.44
CA THR A 195 17.49 -4.82 5.86
C THR A 195 16.39 -4.23 6.71
N GLY A 196 16.19 -4.80 7.91
CA GLY A 196 15.22 -4.29 8.88
C GLY A 196 13.78 -4.68 8.59
N GLU A 197 12.87 -4.10 9.37
CA GLU A 197 11.43 -4.21 9.17
C GLU A 197 10.97 -3.04 8.28
N GLY A 198 10.12 -3.31 7.31
CA GLY A 198 9.67 -2.29 6.38
C GLY A 198 8.63 -2.80 5.39
N GLN A 199 8.22 -1.92 4.50
CA GLN A 199 7.19 -2.18 3.50
C GLN A 199 7.66 -1.78 2.10
N TRP A 200 7.23 -2.58 1.12
CA TRP A 200 7.39 -2.26 -0.29
C TRP A 200 6.20 -1.44 -0.78
N THR A 201 6.49 -0.50 -1.66
CA THR A 201 5.52 0.31 -2.38
C THR A 201 6.10 0.72 -3.73
N PHE A 202 5.39 1.54 -4.49
CA PHE A 202 5.68 1.82 -5.88
C PHE A 202 5.41 3.27 -6.23
N THR A 203 6.17 3.76 -7.20
CA THR A 203 5.86 5.00 -7.90
C THR A 203 6.15 4.82 -9.37
N ARG A 204 5.39 5.46 -10.25
CA ARG A 204 5.69 5.43 -11.68
C ARG A 204 6.68 6.54 -12.00
N ASN A 205 7.83 6.16 -12.53
CA ASN A 205 8.83 7.10 -12.96
C ASN A 205 8.32 7.91 -14.16
N PRO A 206 8.18 9.25 -14.07
CA PRO A 206 7.56 10.03 -15.14
C PRO A 206 8.39 10.10 -16.42
N VAL A 207 9.70 9.84 -16.34
CA VAL A 207 10.62 9.89 -17.49
C VAL A 207 10.68 8.55 -18.20
N SER A 208 10.89 7.46 -17.46
CA SER A 208 11.00 6.13 -18.06
C SER A 208 9.66 5.41 -18.25
N ASN A 209 8.59 5.94 -17.66
CA ASN A 209 7.27 5.33 -17.55
C ASN A 209 7.26 3.94 -16.89
N LYS A 210 8.37 3.52 -16.28
CA LYS A 210 8.46 2.23 -15.57
C LYS A 210 8.08 2.41 -14.11
N LEU A 211 7.55 1.34 -13.52
CA LEU A 211 7.32 1.28 -12.10
C LEU A 211 8.69 1.22 -11.38
N ASP A 212 8.90 2.11 -10.43
CA ASP A 212 10.02 2.10 -9.51
C ASP A 212 9.51 1.52 -8.18
N PHE A 213 10.28 0.59 -7.61
CA PHE A 213 9.97 0.02 -6.30
C PHE A 213 10.58 0.92 -5.23
N VAL A 214 9.86 1.12 -4.14
CA VAL A 214 10.30 1.92 -3.01
C VAL A 214 10.27 1.04 -1.77
N TRP A 215 11.40 0.94 -1.08
CA TRP A 215 11.50 0.28 0.22
C TRP A 215 11.42 1.33 1.32
N VAL A 216 10.46 1.19 2.22
CA VAL A 216 10.28 2.06 3.39
C VAL A 216 10.67 1.26 4.62
N ASN A 217 11.85 1.54 5.16
CA ASN A 217 12.40 0.91 6.34
C ASN A 217 11.92 1.63 7.59
N THR A 218 11.16 0.92 8.43
CA THR A 218 10.53 1.43 9.65
C THR A 218 11.12 0.81 10.93
N GLY A 219 11.97 -0.23 10.81
CA GLY A 219 12.47 -0.98 11.96
C GLY A 219 13.81 -0.50 12.50
N PHE A 220 13.82 0.15 13.67
CA PHE A 220 15.02 0.56 14.44
C PHE A 220 16.21 0.97 13.57
N THR A 221 15.96 1.93 12.68
CA THR A 221 16.95 2.39 11.72
C THR A 221 18.13 3.04 12.45
N ALA A 222 19.31 3.04 11.82
CA ALA A 222 20.49 3.68 12.39
C ALA A 222 20.29 5.19 12.59
N SER A 223 19.41 5.80 11.80
CA SER A 223 19.03 7.21 11.93
C SER A 223 18.00 7.48 13.03
N GLY A 224 17.30 6.46 13.53
CA GLY A 224 16.14 6.63 14.41
C GLY A 224 14.89 7.17 13.70
N THR A 225 14.94 7.29 12.36
CA THR A 225 13.86 7.79 11.49
C THR A 225 13.57 6.84 10.34
N VAL A 226 12.40 6.95 9.73
CA VAL A 226 12.01 6.11 8.61
C VAL A 226 12.90 6.43 7.42
N GLU A 227 13.54 5.40 6.88
CA GLU A 227 14.46 5.49 5.75
C GLU A 227 13.80 4.96 4.49
N VAL A 228 13.94 5.68 3.38
CA VAL A 228 13.30 5.36 2.11
C VAL A 228 14.35 5.14 1.06
N PHE A 229 14.23 4.05 0.32
CA PHE A 229 15.16 3.64 -0.73
C PHE A 229 14.43 3.41 -2.05
N MET A 230 14.91 4.00 -3.14
CA MET A 230 14.30 3.87 -4.46
C MET A 230 15.07 2.90 -5.35
N LEU A 231 14.36 1.93 -5.92
CA LEU A 231 14.86 0.86 -6.76
C LEU A 231 14.23 0.97 -8.15
N PRO A 232 14.93 1.54 -9.14
CA PRO A 232 14.30 1.95 -10.38
C PRO A 232 14.09 0.79 -11.35
N GLY A 233 12.90 0.73 -11.95
CA GLY A 233 12.55 -0.23 -13.00
C GLY A 233 13.34 0.00 -14.29
N ALA A 234 13.77 1.23 -14.55
CA ALA A 234 14.70 1.56 -15.63
C ALA A 234 16.02 0.79 -15.56
N SER A 235 16.47 0.44 -14.34
CA SER A 235 17.68 -0.38 -14.12
C SER A 235 17.42 -1.89 -14.09
N GLY A 236 16.16 -2.32 -14.25
CA GLY A 236 15.76 -3.71 -14.02
C GLY A 236 15.83 -4.11 -12.54
N TYR A 237 15.67 -3.15 -11.62
CA TYR A 237 15.68 -3.35 -10.16
C TYR A 237 17.00 -3.94 -9.63
N GLN A 238 18.14 -3.51 -10.19
CA GLN A 238 19.44 -4.10 -9.86
C GLN A 238 20.28 -3.27 -8.88
N ARG A 239 19.95 -2.00 -8.67
CA ARG A 239 20.70 -1.12 -7.76
C ARG A 239 19.81 0.01 -7.24
N TRP A 240 19.99 0.41 -5.99
CA TRP A 240 19.38 1.62 -5.46
C TRP A 240 19.81 2.84 -6.27
N SER A 241 18.87 3.73 -6.60
CA SER A 241 19.17 5.01 -7.25
C SER A 241 19.25 6.17 -6.27
N ALA A 242 18.48 6.11 -5.19
CA ALA A 242 18.44 7.14 -4.18
C ALA A 242 18.00 6.57 -2.82
N ALA A 243 18.40 7.26 -1.77
CA ALA A 243 17.92 7.01 -0.41
C ALA A 243 17.82 8.32 0.34
N PHE A 244 16.84 8.43 1.24
CA PHE A 244 16.68 9.58 2.12
C PHE A 244 16.04 9.17 3.45
N GLN A 245 16.19 10.04 4.45
CA GLN A 245 15.55 9.91 5.75
C GLN A 245 14.34 10.86 5.78
N SER A 246 13.23 10.40 6.34
CA SER A 246 12.07 11.24 6.59
C SER A 246 12.14 11.89 7.98
N ALA A 247 11.17 12.75 8.29
CA ALA A 247 10.99 13.30 9.64
C ALA A 247 10.25 12.33 10.60
N PHE A 248 9.80 11.17 10.11
CA PHE A 248 9.07 10.21 10.94
C PHE A 248 10.03 9.37 11.76
N ASN A 249 9.88 9.37 13.09
CA ASN A 249 10.70 8.56 13.97
C ASN A 249 10.38 7.05 13.85
N THR A 250 11.36 6.20 14.15
CA THR A 250 11.20 4.73 14.24
C THR A 250 11.44 4.19 15.65
N ASN A 251 11.97 5.01 16.57
CA ASN A 251 12.24 4.63 17.95
C ASN A 251 10.97 4.70 18.82
N TYR A 252 10.04 3.78 18.58
CA TYR A 252 8.83 3.62 19.39
C TYR A 252 9.10 2.71 20.61
N TYR A 253 9.99 3.13 21.52
CA TYR A 253 10.12 2.44 22.80
C TYR A 253 8.91 2.68 23.72
N GLU A 254 8.11 3.73 23.43
CA GLU A 254 6.83 4.02 24.06
C GLU A 254 5.82 4.38 22.94
N HIS A 255 4.61 3.82 22.98
CA HIS A 255 3.54 3.91 21.96
C HIS A 255 3.25 5.35 21.47
N PRO A 256 2.84 5.58 20.20
CA PRO A 256 1.71 4.93 19.51
C PRO A 256 2.09 3.81 18.52
N LYS A 257 1.18 2.87 18.23
CA LYS A 257 1.31 2.01 17.03
C LYS A 257 1.23 2.92 15.81
N SER A 258 2.10 2.71 14.82
CA SER A 258 2.11 3.53 13.61
C SER A 258 2.17 2.69 12.35
N SER A 259 1.63 3.24 11.27
CA SER A 259 1.83 2.77 9.91
C SER A 259 2.40 3.90 9.08
N VAL A 260 3.31 3.57 8.18
CA VAL A 260 3.81 4.50 7.18
C VAL A 260 3.41 3.97 5.81
N ILE A 261 2.49 4.69 5.19
CA ILE A 261 1.97 4.40 3.86
C ILE A 261 2.75 5.26 2.87
N VAL A 262 2.93 4.76 1.66
CA VAL A 262 3.36 5.58 0.53
C VAL A 262 2.25 5.59 -0.48
N ALA A 263 1.85 6.79 -0.86
CA ALA A 263 0.73 7.01 -1.74
C ALA A 263 0.93 8.28 -2.55
N LYS A 264 0.05 8.52 -3.51
CA LYS A 264 -0.06 9.83 -4.14
C LYS A 264 -0.95 10.71 -3.26
N TYR A 265 -0.46 11.89 -2.86
CA TYR A 265 -1.29 12.86 -2.12
C TYR A 265 -2.19 13.64 -3.06
N ASN A 266 -1.60 14.24 -4.11
CA ASN A 266 -2.28 14.95 -5.18
C ASN A 266 -1.41 14.90 -6.45
N GLU A 267 -1.90 15.49 -7.55
CA GLU A 267 -1.18 15.54 -8.84
C GLU A 267 0.18 16.26 -8.79
N ASP A 268 0.39 17.12 -7.81
CA ASP A 268 1.58 17.98 -7.78
C ASP A 268 2.85 17.26 -7.32
N CYS A 269 2.77 16.10 -6.66
CA CYS A 269 3.93 15.39 -6.16
C CYS A 269 4.03 13.95 -6.69
N PRO A 270 5.25 13.42 -6.91
CA PRO A 270 5.43 12.06 -7.41
C PRO A 270 4.93 10.99 -6.41
N PHE A 271 5.10 11.25 -5.11
CA PHE A 271 4.51 10.49 -4.01
C PHE A 271 4.64 11.25 -2.69
N CYS A 272 3.97 10.75 -1.65
CA CYS A 272 4.08 11.21 -0.26
C CYS A 272 4.30 10.02 0.67
N LEU A 273 4.87 10.29 1.84
CA LEU A 273 4.84 9.38 2.99
C LEU A 273 3.72 9.84 3.91
N VAL A 274 2.87 8.92 4.32
CA VAL A 274 1.75 9.17 5.21
C VAL A 274 1.96 8.36 6.47
N GLN A 275 2.17 9.04 7.58
CA GLN A 275 2.25 8.40 8.89
C GLN A 275 0.90 8.50 9.56
N VAL A 276 0.32 7.34 9.87
CA VAL A 276 -0.85 7.23 10.74
C VAL A 276 -0.38 6.72 12.08
N LYS A 277 -0.59 7.50 13.14
CA LYS A 277 -0.30 7.12 14.53
C LYS A 277 -1.62 6.96 15.24
N TRP A 278 -1.83 5.83 15.88
CA TRP A 278 -2.97 5.64 16.76
C TRP A 278 -2.44 5.22 18.12
N GLY A 279 -2.92 5.88 19.15
CA GLY A 279 -2.45 5.69 20.52
C GLY A 279 -2.66 4.29 21.04
N ASP A 280 -2.27 4.04 22.29
CA ASP A 280 -2.80 2.88 23.01
C ASP A 280 -4.19 3.22 23.56
N THR A 281 -4.77 2.36 24.39
CA THR A 281 -6.07 2.60 25.03
C THR A 281 -6.15 3.87 25.89
N THR A 282 -5.01 4.53 26.14
CA THR A 282 -4.91 5.80 26.89
C THR A 282 -5.08 7.01 25.97
N PHE A 283 -4.62 6.92 24.72
CA PHE A 283 -4.71 7.96 23.71
C PHE A 283 -5.60 7.46 22.57
N MET A 284 -6.91 7.59 22.77
CA MET A 284 -7.93 7.02 21.88
C MET A 284 -8.03 7.73 20.52
N THR A 285 -7.09 8.58 20.14
CA THR A 285 -7.12 9.36 18.89
C THR A 285 -6.17 8.79 17.84
N THR A 286 -6.57 8.87 16.57
CA THR A 286 -5.66 8.68 15.43
C THR A 286 -5.18 10.03 14.88
N GLU A 287 -3.87 10.19 14.81
CA GLU A 287 -3.18 11.30 14.16
C GLU A 287 -2.67 10.91 12.76
N LEU A 288 -2.81 11.84 11.82
CA LEU A 288 -2.31 11.74 10.46
C LEU A 288 -1.23 12.81 10.25
N GLU A 289 -0.09 12.42 9.69
CA GLU A 289 0.91 13.34 9.15
C GLU A 289 1.29 12.95 7.72
N VAL A 290 1.27 13.92 6.80
CA VAL A 290 1.62 13.72 5.38
C VAL A 290 2.86 14.51 5.03
N LEU A 291 3.89 13.80 4.57
CA LEU A 291 5.13 14.35 4.03
C LEU A 291 5.15 14.17 2.50
N LYS A 292 5.01 15.26 1.73
CA LYS A 292 5.27 15.21 0.29
C LYS A 292 6.76 14.97 0.05
N VAL A 293 7.08 14.14 -0.93
CA VAL A 293 8.46 13.85 -1.32
C VAL A 293 8.71 14.41 -2.71
N TRP A 294 9.81 15.14 -2.84
CA TRP A 294 10.16 15.86 -4.05
C TRP A 294 11.55 15.49 -4.52
N ASP A 295 11.73 15.43 -5.85
CA ASP A 295 13.04 15.57 -6.46
C ASP A 295 13.25 17.03 -6.92
N TYR A 296 14.50 17.50 -6.88
CA TYR A 296 14.89 18.84 -7.28
C TYR A 296 14.50 19.19 -8.73
N ALA A 297 14.34 18.18 -9.60
CA ALA A 297 13.89 18.37 -10.97
C ALA A 297 12.37 18.63 -11.11
N ILE A 298 11.57 18.39 -10.07
CA ILE A 298 10.09 18.33 -10.13
C ILE A 298 9.42 19.34 -9.18
N ARG A 299 10.15 20.08 -8.34
CA ARG A 299 9.55 21.09 -7.44
C ARG A 299 8.88 22.21 -8.27
N PRO A 300 7.56 22.46 -8.11
CA PRO A 300 6.94 23.68 -8.62
C PRO A 300 7.54 24.90 -7.88
N MET A 301 8.00 25.91 -8.62
CA MET A 301 8.51 27.17 -8.05
C MET A 301 7.43 27.92 -7.27
#